data_AF-A0A936J1K0-F1
#
_entry.id   AF-A0A936J1K0-F1
#
_cell.length_a   1.000
_cell.length_b   1.000
_cell.length_c   1.000
_cell.angle_alpha   90.00
_cell.angle_beta   90.00
_cell.angle_gamma   90.00
#
_symmetry.space_group_name_H-M   'P 1'
#
loop_
_entity.id
_entity.type
_entity.pdbx_description
1 polymer ?
#
loop_
_entity_poly.entity_id
_entity_poly.type
_entity_poly.pdbx_seq_one_letter_code
_entity_poly.pdbx_strand_id
1 'polypeptide(L)' 'MAADVMMREKLAYSIEELAELSTLSVPKIRKDIRNGKLESKKKGTRRIILRDEAIRYPPRAAGPTPPVSPTP' A
#
# COMPACT_ATOMS: atom_id res chain seq x y z
N MET A 1 -11.31 -13.66 13.23
CA MET A 1 -12.48 -13.09 12.52
C MET A 1 -12.74 -11.62 12.87
N ALA A 2 -11.71 -10.82 13.22
CA ALA A 2 -11.85 -9.42 13.69
C ALA A 2 -11.20 -8.36 12.78
N ALA A 3 -10.39 -8.78 11.79
CA ALA A 3 -9.69 -7.84 10.89
C ALA A 3 -10.64 -7.11 9.91
N ASP A 4 -11.76 -7.75 9.56
CA ASP A 4 -12.71 -7.22 8.56
C ASP A 4 -13.52 -6.01 9.06
N VAL A 5 -13.83 -5.97 10.36
CA VAL A 5 -14.62 -4.89 10.98
C VAL A 5 -13.77 -3.61 11.14
N MET A 6 -12.49 -3.74 11.52
CA MET A 6 -11.59 -2.59 11.69
C MET A 6 -11.23 -1.89 10.37
N MET A 7 -11.34 -2.59 9.22
CA MET A 7 -11.14 -2.00 7.90
C MET A 7 -12.23 -0.98 7.52
N ARG A 8 -13.42 -1.04 8.14
CA ARG A 8 -14.55 -0.19 7.75
C ARG A 8 -14.61 1.17 8.45
N GLU A 9 -14.00 1.31 9.62
CA GLU A 9 -14.12 2.53 10.45
C GLU A 9 -13.00 3.56 10.24
N LYS A 10 -11.77 3.13 9.87
CA LYS A 10 -10.64 4.05 9.67
C LYS A 10 -10.55 4.54 8.22
N LEU A 11 -10.55 5.86 8.04
CA LEU A 11 -10.39 6.52 6.73
C LEU A 11 -8.92 6.55 6.24
N ALA A 12 -7.96 6.35 7.14
CA ALA A 12 -6.54 6.33 6.82
C ALA A 12 -5.78 5.40 7.77
N TYR A 13 -4.69 4.83 7.25
CA TYR A 13 -3.81 3.89 7.93
C TYR A 13 -2.38 4.39 7.95
N SER A 14 -1.66 4.05 9.01
CA SER A 14 -0.21 4.20 9.10
C SER A 14 0.49 3.10 8.29
N ILE A 15 1.79 3.27 8.04
CA ILE A 15 2.60 2.25 7.36
C ILE A 15 2.58 0.92 8.13
N GLU A 16 2.61 0.97 9.47
CA GLU A 16 2.55 -0.20 10.35
C GLU A 16 1.19 -0.88 10.27
N GLU A 17 0.09 -0.12 10.35
CA GLU A 17 -1.27 -0.67 10.21
C GLU A 17 -1.47 -1.31 8.83
N LEU A 18 -0.97 -0.67 7.76
CA LEU A 18 -1.03 -1.27 6.42
C LEU A 18 -0.18 -2.55 6.34
N ALA A 19 0.94 -2.63 7.04
CA ALA A 19 1.78 -3.82 7.08
C ALA A 19 1.03 -5.01 7.71
N GLU A 20 0.33 -4.76 8.82
CA GLU A 20 -0.51 -5.74 9.49
C GLU A 20 -1.68 -6.20 8.60
N LEU A 21 -2.33 -5.26 7.91
CA LEU A 21 -3.48 -5.54 7.04
C LEU A 21 -3.09 -6.29 5.75
N SER A 22 -1.99 -5.89 5.13
CA SER A 22 -1.56 -6.43 3.83
C SER A 22 -0.63 -7.64 3.94
N THR A 23 -0.25 -8.06 5.16
CA THR A 23 0.80 -9.06 5.45
C THR A 23 2.17 -8.74 4.85
N LEU A 24 2.37 -7.51 4.36
CA LEU A 24 3.61 -7.04 3.79
C LEU A 24 4.47 -6.36 4.84
N SER A 25 5.79 -6.47 4.73
CA SER A 25 6.69 -5.82 5.66
C SER A 25 6.70 -4.29 5.47
N VAL A 26 6.75 -3.54 6.58
CA VAL A 26 6.97 -2.08 6.61
C VAL A 26 8.05 -1.57 5.62
N PRO A 27 9.25 -2.18 5.52
CA PRO A 27 10.26 -1.72 4.56
C PRO A 27 9.82 -1.85 3.09
N LYS A 28 9.00 -2.85 2.77
CA LYS A 28 8.45 -3.06 1.42
C LYS A 28 7.41 -2.00 1.09
N ILE A 29 6.51 -1.70 2.02
CA ILE A 29 5.54 -0.60 1.87
C ILE A 29 6.27 0.74 1.68
N ARG A 30 7.31 1.02 2.48
CA ARG A 30 8.15 2.22 2.30
C ARG A 30 8.84 2.26 0.93
N LYS A 31 9.27 1.12 0.41
CA LYS A 31 9.86 1.00 -0.94
C LYS A 31 8.81 1.29 -2.01
N ASP A 32 7.60 0.77 -1.86
CA ASP A 32 6.52 0.97 -2.83
C ASP A 32 5.97 2.40 -2.83
N ILE A 33 5.94 3.06 -1.66
CA ILE A 33 5.68 4.52 -1.58
C ILE A 33 6.76 5.31 -2.32
N ARG A 34 8.05 4.95 -2.14
CA ARG A 34 9.15 5.61 -2.86
C ARG A 34 9.09 5.37 -4.37
N ASN A 35 8.61 4.20 -4.79
CA ASN A 35 8.47 3.84 -6.20
C ASN A 35 7.18 4.40 -6.84
N GLY A 36 6.34 5.13 -6.10
CA GLY A 36 5.06 5.65 -6.59
C GLY A 36 3.98 4.59 -6.82
N LYS A 37 4.17 3.36 -6.29
CA LYS A 37 3.18 2.28 -6.36
C LYS A 37 2.08 2.39 -5.31
N LEU A 38 2.34 3.15 -4.25
CA LEU A 38 1.40 3.40 -3.17
C LEU A 38 1.42 4.88 -2.83
N GLU A 39 0.26 5.53 -2.94
CA GLU A 39 0.17 6.94 -2.60
C GLU A 39 0.11 7.10 -1.08
N SER A 40 0.88 8.06 -0.56
CA SER A 40 0.89 8.37 0.87
C SER A 40 0.84 9.88 1.06
N LYS A 41 0.04 10.33 2.01
CA LYS A 41 -0.08 11.74 2.37
C LYS A 41 0.74 12.02 3.63
N LYS A 42 1.55 13.08 3.60
CA LYS A 42 2.27 13.56 4.78
C LYS A 42 1.31 14.38 5.64
N LYS A 43 1.07 13.95 6.87
CA LYS A 43 0.29 14.67 7.89
C LYS A 43 1.22 15.03 9.05
N GLY A 44 1.79 16.23 9.01
CA GLY A 44 2.83 16.68 9.94
C GLY A 44 4.11 15.82 9.81
N THR A 45 4.51 15.19 10.91
CA THR A 45 5.71 14.32 10.96
C THR A 45 5.44 12.90 10.45
N ARG A 46 4.16 12.48 10.35
CA ARG A 46 3.78 11.11 9.97
C ARG A 46 3.31 11.04 8.51
N ARG A 47 3.51 9.88 7.88
CA ARG A 47 2.90 9.54 6.60
C ARG A 47 1.73 8.61 6.85
N ILE A 48 0.59 8.95 6.25
CA ILE A 48 -0.64 8.17 6.29
C ILE A 48 -1.00 7.73 4.87
N ILE A 49 -1.52 6.52 4.74
CA ILE A 49 -2.07 5.96 3.51
C ILE A 49 -3.58 6.03 3.64
N LEU A 50 -4.27 6.55 2.63
CA LEU A 50 -5.73 6.61 2.67
C LEU A 50 -6.32 5.21 2.54
N ARG A 51 -7.52 4.99 3.10
CA ARG A 51 -8.21 3.71 2.99
C ARG A 51 -8.38 3.27 1.54
N ASP A 52 -8.78 4.18 0.66
CA ASP A 52 -8.98 3.85 -0.76
C ASP A 52 -7.69 3.37 -1.42
N GLU A 53 -6.56 3.99 -1.08
CA GLU A 53 -5.22 3.58 -1.54
C GLU A 53 -4.79 2.25 -0.93
N ALA A 54 -5.05 2.04 0.36
CA ALA A 54 -4.77 0.78 1.05
C ALA A 54 -5.57 -0.40 0.48
N ILE A 55 -6.83 -0.19 0.12
CA ILE A 55 -7.70 -1.21 -0.50
C ILE A 55 -7.29 -1.45 -1.96
N ARG A 56 -6.97 -0.38 -2.69
CA ARG A 56 -6.49 -0.47 -4.08
C ARG A 56 -5.15 -1.16 -4.18
N TYR A 57 -4.31 -1.04 -3.16
CA TYR A 57 -3.02 -1.69 -3.09
C TYR A 57 -3.23 -3.20 -2.90
N PRO A 58 -3.16 -4.01 -3.98
CA PRO A 58 -3.46 -5.41 -3.85
C PRO A 58 -2.32 -6.07 -3.06
N PRO A 59 -2.61 -7.06 -2.18
CA PRO A 59 -1.60 -7.95 -1.63
C PRO A 59 -1.09 -8.83 -2.78
N ARG A 60 -0.24 -8.27 -3.64
CA ARG A 60 0.37 -8.93 -4.80
C ARG A 60 -0.64 -9.71 -5.67
N ALA A 61 -1.35 -9.01 -6.54
CA ALA A 61 -1.39 -9.51 -7.91
C ALA A 61 -0.08 -9.05 -8.55
N ALA A 62 0.74 -9.99 -9.01
CA ALA A 62 1.76 -9.67 -9.98
C ALA A 62 1.07 -9.00 -11.17
N GLY A 63 1.14 -7.67 -11.27
CA GLY A 63 0.94 -7.01 -12.56
C GLY A 63 2.05 -7.51 -13.48
N PRO A 64 1.76 -7.84 -14.75
CA PRO A 64 2.80 -8.22 -15.69
C PRO A 64 3.77 -7.04 -15.74
N THR A 65 5.07 -7.32 -15.64
CA THR A 65 6.06 -6.39 -16.14
C THR A 65 5.60 -5.92 -17.52
N PRO A 66 5.56 -4.61 -17.82
CA PRO A 66 5.40 -4.22 -19.22
C PRO A 66 6.50 -4.95 -20.00
N PRO A 67 6.19 -5.66 -21.10
CA PRO A 67 7.23 -6.25 -21.91
C PRO A 67 8.11 -5.08 -22.36
N VAL A 68 9.37 -5.08 -21.94
CA VAL A 68 10.37 -4.25 -22.59
C VAL A 68 10.36 -4.69 -24.05
N SER A 69 9.86 -3.82 -24.93
CA SER A 69 9.78 -4.06 -26.36
C SER A 69 11.16 -4.56 -26.85
N PRO A 70 11.25 -5.65 -27.62
CA PRO A 70 12.48 -5.97 -28.30
C PRO A 70 12.68 -4.90 -29.37
N THR A 71 13.65 -4.01 -29.15
CA THR A 71 14.14 -3.07 -30.15
C THR A 71 14.68 -3.89 -31.35
N PRO A 72 14.41 -3.47 -32.60
CA PRO A 72 14.64 -4.25 -33.83
C PRO A 72 16.10 -4.64 -34.10
#